data_AF-A0A452XKC3-F1
#
_entry.id   AF-A0A452XKC3-F1
#
_cell.length_a   1.000
_cell.length_b   1.000
_cell.length_c   1.000
_cell.angle_alpha   90.00
_cell.angle_beta   90.00
_cell.angle_gamma   90.00
#
_symmetry.space_group_name_H-M   'P 1'
#
loop_
_entity.id
_entity.type
_entity.pdbx_description
1 polymer ?
#
loop_
_entity_poly.entity_id
_entity_poly.type
_entity_poly.pdbx_seq_one_letter_code
_entity_poly.pdbx_strand_id
1 'polypeptide(L)' 'MQNLIELWFAHCPELKFLPDGIEHLAGLEKLFLIETSEELIEKLRQERDSDACSKDLMKISHIRMVGVQLGQKGLCERIR' A
#
# COMPACT_ATOMS: atom_id res chain seq x y z
N MET A 1 -24.15 -4.15 -4.43
CA MET A 1 -22.93 -4.10 -5.25
C MET A 1 -21.85 -4.84 -4.50
N GLN A 2 -21.06 -5.68 -5.17
CA GLN A 2 -19.92 -6.33 -4.53
C GLN A 2 -18.78 -5.31 -4.44
N ASN A 3 -18.31 -5.05 -3.22
CA ASN A 3 -17.17 -4.17 -2.98
C ASN A 3 -15.90 -5.01 -2.84
N LEU A 4 -14.80 -4.54 -3.43
CA LEU A 4 -13.49 -5.12 -3.16
C LEU A 4 -13.03 -4.64 -1.77
N ILE A 5 -12.93 -5.57 -0.82
CA ILE A 5 -12.59 -5.26 0.58
C ILE A 5 -11.08 -5.41 0.84
N GLU A 6 -10.43 -6.34 0.14
CA GLU A 6 -9.03 -6.66 0.32
C GLU A 6 -8.32 -6.74 -1.04
N LEU A 7 -7.15 -6.12 -1.15
CA LEU A 7 -6.30 -6.12 -2.35
C LEU A 7 -4.86 -6.45 -1.98
N TRP A 8 -4.25 -7.30 -2.79
CA TRP A 8 -2.90 -7.83 -2.56
C TRP A 8 -2.06 -7.60 -3.81
N PHE A 9 -0.92 -6.93 -3.65
CA PHE A 9 0.16 -6.96 -4.63
C PHE A 9 1.26 -7.88 -4.10
N ALA A 10 1.43 -9.03 -4.72
CA ALA A 10 2.42 -10.03 -4.31
C ALA A 10 3.47 -10.23 -5.41
N HIS A 11 4.74 -10.31 -5.01
CA HIS A 11 5.87 -10.57 -5.91
C HIS A 11 5.92 -9.60 -7.10
N CYS A 12 5.69 -8.32 -6.82
CA CYS A 12 5.72 -7.25 -7.81
C CYS A 12 6.92 -6.32 -7.55
N PRO A 13 8.16 -6.78 -7.77
CA PRO A 13 9.37 -6.03 -7.39
C PRO A 13 9.53 -4.71 -8.16
N GLU A 14 8.91 -4.59 -9.33
CA GLU A 14 8.95 -3.37 -10.16
C GLU A 14 7.83 -2.37 -9.83
N LEU A 15 6.94 -2.69 -8.89
CA LEU A 15 5.83 -1.80 -8.49
C LEU A 15 6.36 -0.64 -7.63
N LYS A 16 6.81 0.43 -8.28
CA LYS A 16 7.40 1.62 -7.63
C LYS A 16 6.38 2.66 -7.15
N PHE A 17 5.15 2.56 -7.64
CA PHE A 17 4.03 3.46 -7.38
C PHE A 17 2.75 2.64 -7.32
N LEU A 18 1.74 3.14 -6.61
CA LEU A 18 0.44 2.50 -6.62
C LEU A 18 -0.29 2.78 -7.95
N PRO A 19 -1.02 1.79 -8.48
CA PRO A 19 -1.77 1.98 -9.71
C PRO A 19 -2.80 3.11 -9.56
N ASP A 20 -2.93 3.90 -10.61
CA ASP A 20 -3.98 4.91 -10.72
C ASP A 20 -5.36 4.21 -10.67
N GLY A 21 -6.28 4.77 -9.90
CA GLY A 21 -7.62 4.23 -9.70
C GLY A 21 -7.82 3.44 -8.40
N ILE A 22 -6.75 3.14 -7.65
CA ILE A 22 -6.88 2.57 -6.30
C ILE A 22 -7.68 3.52 -5.37
N GLU A 23 -7.60 4.83 -5.62
CA GLU A 23 -8.39 5.87 -4.95
C GLU A 23 -9.91 5.77 -5.16
N HIS A 24 -10.34 5.06 -6.21
CA HIS A 24 -11.75 4.86 -6.51
C HIS A 24 -12.34 3.60 -5.85
N LEU A 25 -11.48 2.77 -5.24
CA LEU A 25 -11.91 1.56 -4.53
C LEU A 25 -12.44 1.93 -3.13
N ALA A 26 -13.54 2.69 -3.08
CA ALA A 26 -14.09 3.24 -1.84
C ALA A 26 -14.48 2.20 -0.77
N GLY A 27 -14.66 0.93 -1.17
CA GLY A 27 -14.91 -0.19 -0.27
C GLY A 27 -13.67 -0.93 0.20
N LEU A 28 -12.47 -0.53 -0.24
CA LEU A 28 -11.21 -1.20 0.07
C LEU A 28 -10.78 -0.87 1.49
N GLU A 29 -10.75 -1.89 2.33
CA GLU A 29 -10.38 -1.75 3.74
C GLU A 29 -8.93 -2.18 4.00
N LYS A 30 -8.43 -3.15 3.24
CA LYS A 30 -7.10 -3.72 3.44
C LYS A 30 -6.29 -3.75 2.15
N LEU A 31 -5.07 -3.23 2.22
CA LEU A 31 -4.07 -3.31 1.16
C LEU A 31 -2.83 -4.04 1.69
N PHE A 32 -2.40 -5.07 0.96
CA PHE A 32 -1.19 -5.83 1.27
C PHE A 32 -0.16 -5.70 0.14
N LEU A 33 1.08 -5.37 0.52
CA LEU A 33 2.23 -5.27 -0.38
C LEU A 33 3.26 -6.32 0.04
N ILE A 34 3.36 -7.41 -0.70
CA ILE A 34 4.20 -8.56 -0.37
C ILE A 34 5.30 -8.67 -1.43
N GLU A 35 6.56 -8.60 -1.01
CA GLU A 35 7.72 -8.68 -1.92
C GLU A 35 7.57 -7.72 -3.12
N THR A 36 7.09 -6.50 -2.84
CA THR A 36 7.03 -5.40 -3.79
C THR A 36 8.29 -4.54 -3.71
N SER A 37 8.40 -3.51 -4.55
CA SER A 37 9.52 -2.57 -4.50
C SER A 37 9.72 -1.97 -3.09
N GLU A 38 10.95 -2.05 -2.57
CA GLU A 38 11.35 -1.38 -1.33
C GLU A 38 11.13 0.14 -1.41
N GLU A 39 11.34 0.73 -2.60
CA GLU A 39 11.12 2.17 -2.85
C GLU A 39 9.66 2.57 -2.57
N LEU A 40 8.70 1.73 -2.97
CA LEU A 40 7.28 1.99 -2.71
C LEU A 40 6.97 1.84 -1.22
N ILE A 41 7.49 0.80 -0.58
CA ILE A 41 7.27 0.55 0.84
C ILE A 41 7.81 1.70 1.68
N GLU A 42 9.02 2.18 1.42
CA GLU A 42 9.60 3.34 2.11
C GLU A 42 8.76 4.61 1.92
N LYS A 43 8.28 4.89 0.70
CA LYS A 43 7.36 6.03 0.43
C LYS A 43 6.06 5.95 1.24
N LEU A 44 5.56 4.74 1.49
CA LEU A 44 4.33 4.52 2.25
C LEU A 44 4.55 4.51 3.77
N ARG A 45 5.78 4.22 4.22
CA ARG A 45 6.20 4.29 5.62
C ARG A 45 6.48 5.72 6.09
N GLN A 46 6.91 6.60 5.19
CA GLN A 46 7.17 8.01 5.53
C GLN A 46 5.87 8.72 5.95
N GLU A 47 5.76 9.02 7.25
CA GLU A 47 4.66 9.76 7.85
C GLU A 47 4.60 11.23 7.37
N ARG A 48 3.44 11.87 7.64
CA ARG A 48 3.07 13.24 7.25
C ARG A 48 3.98 14.37 7.78
N ASP A 49 5.09 14.05 8.46
CA ASP A 49 5.97 15.04 9.08
C ASP A 49 6.98 15.65 8.10
N SER A 50 7.14 15.05 6.92
CA SER A 50 7.77 15.71 5.78
C SER A 50 6.69 16.32 4.87
N ASP A 51 6.80 17.63 4.60
CA ASP A 51 5.94 18.44 3.69
C ASP A 51 5.74 17.81 2.29
N ALA A 52 6.53 16.79 1.94
CA ALA A 52 6.35 15.95 0.77
C ALA A 52 5.24 14.89 0.99
N CYS A 53 3.97 15.29 0.90
CA CYS A 53 2.89 14.33 0.79
C CYS A 53 3.03 13.52 -0.52
N SER A 54 3.49 12.28 -0.42
CA SER A 54 3.58 11.37 -1.57
C SER A 54 2.20 11.18 -2.21
N LYS A 55 2.11 11.30 -3.54
CA LYS A 55 0.87 11.06 -4.29
C LYS A 55 0.26 9.68 -3.98
N ASP A 56 1.10 8.69 -3.72
CA ASP A 56 0.67 7.33 -3.36
C ASP A 56 -0.03 7.29 -1.99
N LEU A 57 0.42 8.08 -1.01
CA LEU A 57 -0.24 8.17 0.30
C LEU A 57 -1.65 8.75 0.18
N MET A 58 -1.84 9.72 -0.71
CA MET A 58 -3.16 10.31 -0.95
C MET A 58 -4.13 9.31 -1.58
N LYS A 59 -3.64 8.49 -2.51
CA LYS A 59 -4.44 7.46 -3.17
C LYS A 59 -5.04 6.45 -2.19
N ILE A 60 -4.29 6.09 -1.14
CA ILE A 60 -4.72 5.09 -0.15
C ILE A 60 -5.21 5.71 1.17
N SER A 61 -5.48 7.01 1.18
CA SER A 61 -5.92 7.72 2.37
C SER A 61 -7.22 7.19 2.98
N HIS A 62 -8.06 6.55 2.16
CA HIS A 62 -9.34 5.94 2.53
C HIS A 62 -9.20 4.50 3.07
N ILE A 63 -8.04 3.86 2.89
CA ILE A 63 -7.79 2.47 3.30
C ILE A 63 -7.44 2.43 4.79
N ARG A 64 -8.08 1.51 5.52
CA ARG A 64 -7.96 1.40 6.99
C ARG A 64 -6.69 0.68 7.43
N MET A 65 -6.26 -0.31 6.67
CA MET A 65 -5.14 -1.17 7.02
C MET A 65 -4.22 -1.34 5.83
N VAL A 66 -2.94 -1.00 6.01
CA VAL A 66 -1.89 -1.27 5.01
C VAL A 66 -0.83 -2.17 5.64
N GLY A 67 -0.71 -3.37 5.09
CA GLY A 67 0.30 -4.35 5.48
C GLY A 67 1.40 -4.46 4.44
N VAL A 68 2.64 -4.58 4.88
CA VAL A 68 3.79 -4.84 4.00
C VAL A 68 4.55 -6.08 4.48
N GLN A 69 5.16 -6.80 3.55
CA GLN A 69 6.05 -7.92 3.87
C GLN A 69 7.30 -7.81 3.01
N LEU A 70 8.46 -7.68 3.68
CA LEU A 70 9.78 -7.70 3.07
C LEU A 70 10.52 -8.99 3.43
N GLY A 71 11.05 -9.67 2.41
CA GLY A 71 11.88 -10.86 2.56
C GLY A 71 11.14 -12.18 2.89
N GLN A 72 11.92 -13.27 2.93
CA GLN A 72 11.42 -14.65 3.04
C GLN A 72 10.85 -15.04 4.42
N LYS A 73 10.78 -14.12 5.39
CA LYS A 73 10.39 -14.44 6.77
C LYS A 73 8.87 -14.47 7.02
N GLY A 74 8.04 -14.24 6.01
CA GLY A 74 6.58 -14.48 6.10
C GLY A 74 5.81 -13.58 7.07
N LEU A 75 6.47 -12.60 7.70
CA LEU A 75 5.82 -11.69 8.63
C LEU A 75 5.35 -10.45 7.89
N CYS A 76 4.03 -10.31 7.79
CA CYS A 76 3.40 -9.09 7.30
C CYS A 76 3.26 -8.10 8.45
N GLU A 77 3.90 -6.94 8.33
CA GLU A 77 3.82 -5.87 9.31
C GLU A 77 2.84 -4.79 8.86
N ARG A 78 2.10 -4.22 9.82
CA ARG A 78 1.18 -3.12 9.56
C ARG A 78 1.94 -1.80 9.61
N ILE A 79 1.86 -1.01 8.53
CA ILE A 79 2.45 0.33 8.45
C ILE A 79 1.42 1.45 8.61
N ARG A 80 0.12 1.12 8.57
CA ARG A 80 -1.00 2.04 8.75
C ARG A 80 -2.23 1.31 9.26
#